data_AF-A0A2H5FQZ2-F1
#
_entry.id   AF-A0A2H5FQZ2-F1
#
_cell.length_a   1.000
_cell.length_b   1.000
_cell.length_c   1.000
_cell.angle_alpha   90.00
_cell.angle_beta   90.00
_cell.angle_gamma   90.00
#
_symmetry.space_group_name_H-M   'P 1'
#
loop_
_entity.id
_entity.type
_entity.pdbx_description
1 polymer ?
#
loop_
_entity_poly.entity_id
_entity_poly.type
_entity_poly.pdbx_seq_one_letter_code
_entity_poly.pdbx_strand_id
1 'polypeptide(L)'
;MFSKFAAFYGHLWRSQFKSEGFLEFAKREWQEGLSGFNEHIINKAIMQCREYYELPPSLPQMIACCRAIKKRNNFYVVEKEHIQAKQEIVLAQLTKCKEILNQK
;
A
#
# COMPACT_ATOMS: atom_id res chain seq x y z
N MET A 1 -10.50 8.55 9.67
CA MET A 1 -9.45 9.43 9.12
C MET A 1 -9.38 10.79 9.80
N PHE A 2 -10.45 11.61 9.77
CA PHE A 2 -10.45 12.99 10.34
C PHE A 2 -9.98 13.05 11.80
N SER A 3 -10.40 12.11 12.66
CA SER A 3 -9.94 12.05 14.05
C SER A 3 -8.43 11.80 14.18
N LYS A 4 -7.83 11.01 13.27
CA LYS A 4 -6.38 10.79 13.24
C LYS A 4 -5.65 12.09 12.86
N PHE A 5 -6.11 12.79 11.82
CA PHE A 5 -5.52 14.09 11.45
C PHE A 5 -5.72 15.17 12.51
N ALA A 6 -6.85 15.17 13.23
CA ALA A 6 -7.05 16.03 14.39
C ALA A 6 -6.07 15.72 15.53
N ALA A 7 -5.66 14.46 15.69
CA ALA A 7 -4.65 14.06 16.67
C ALA A 7 -3.22 14.41 16.20
N PHE A 8 -2.91 14.27 14.91
CA PHE A 8 -1.56 14.52 14.37
C PHE A 8 -1.25 16.01 14.25
N TYR A 9 -2.18 16.79 13.70
CA TYR A 9 -1.95 18.21 13.35
C TYR A 9 -2.67 19.17 14.30
N GLY A 10 -3.44 18.66 15.26
CA GLY A 10 -4.07 19.45 16.30
C GLY A 10 -4.95 20.57 15.75
N HIS A 11 -4.60 21.81 16.12
CA HIS A 11 -5.36 22.99 15.73
C HIS A 11 -5.37 23.24 14.21
N LEU A 12 -4.27 22.93 13.50
CA LEU A 12 -4.15 23.15 12.05
C LEU A 12 -5.18 22.38 11.23
N TRP A 13 -5.59 21.20 11.71
CA TRP A 13 -6.66 20.42 11.10
C TRP A 13 -8.03 20.87 11.59
N ARG A 14 -8.20 21.01 12.91
CA ARG A 14 -9.49 21.36 13.52
C ARG A 14 -10.00 22.73 13.07
N SER A 15 -9.12 23.71 12.87
CA SER A 15 -9.49 25.07 12.49
C SER A 15 -10.02 25.19 11.06
N GLN A 16 -9.82 24.17 10.21
CA GLN A 16 -10.33 24.17 8.83
C GLN A 16 -11.84 23.88 8.75
N PHE A 17 -12.41 23.27 9.79
CA PHE A 17 -13.80 22.81 9.80
C PHE A 17 -14.61 23.46 10.93
N LYS A 18 -14.73 24.79 10.87
CA LYS A 18 -15.39 25.58 11.93
C LYS A 18 -16.91 25.46 11.96
N SER A 19 -17.55 25.21 10.82
CA SER A 19 -18.99 24.99 10.74
C SER A 19 -19.29 23.51 10.57
N GLU A 20 -20.31 23.03 11.29
CA GLU A 20 -20.74 21.63 11.23
C GLU A 20 -21.18 21.24 9.81
N GLY A 21 -21.92 22.11 9.13
CA GLY A 21 -22.32 21.88 7.73
C GLY A 21 -21.13 21.73 6.77
N PHE A 22 -20.05 22.50 6.96
CA PHE A 22 -18.85 22.36 6.15
C PHE A 22 -18.06 21.10 6.50
N LEU A 23 -18.04 20.69 7.78
CA LEU A 23 -17.42 19.44 8.20
C LEU A 23 -18.09 18.23 7.54
N GLU A 24 -19.42 18.18 7.53
CA GLU A 24 -20.17 17.10 6.88
C GLU A 24 -19.99 17.09 5.36
N PHE A 25 -20.00 18.28 4.74
CA PHE A 25 -19.63 18.43 3.34
C PHE A 25 -18.23 17.87 3.06
N ALA A 26 -17.22 18.28 3.84
CA ALA A 26 -15.85 17.82 3.65
C ALA A 26 -15.72 16.30 3.85
N LYS A 27 -16.36 15.71 4.87
CA LYS A 27 -16.35 14.25 5.04
C LYS A 27 -16.89 13.53 3.82
N ARG A 28 -17.97 14.02 3.21
CA ARG A 28 -18.55 13.46 1.98
C ARG A 28 -17.58 13.55 0.81
N GLU A 29 -17.02 14.72 0.55
CA GLU A 29 -16.05 14.92 -0.54
C GLU A 29 -14.81 14.03 -0.38
N TRP A 30 -14.31 13.89 0.85
CA TRP A 30 -13.17 13.02 1.14
C TRP A 30 -13.52 11.54 0.99
N GLN A 31 -14.74 11.13 1.37
CA GLN A 31 -15.21 9.76 1.17
C GLN A 31 -15.32 9.44 -0.33
N GLU A 32 -15.92 10.34 -1.11
CA GLU A 32 -16.06 10.18 -2.55
C GLU A 32 -14.70 10.15 -3.25
N GLY A 33 -13.82 11.12 -2.96
CA GLY A 33 -12.49 11.21 -3.57
C GLY A 33 -11.56 10.04 -3.23
N LEU A 34 -11.80 9.35 -2.09
CA LEU A 34 -11.02 8.19 -1.68
C LEU A 34 -11.70 6.85 -1.96
N SER A 35 -12.92 6.84 -2.49
CA SER A 35 -13.72 5.62 -2.74
C SER A 35 -13.03 4.57 -3.61
N GLY A 36 -12.12 4.98 -4.51
CA GLY A 36 -11.35 4.08 -5.38
C GLY A 36 -10.15 3.38 -4.71
N PHE A 37 -9.93 3.58 -3.42
CA PHE A 37 -8.84 2.97 -2.65
C PHE A 37 -9.38 2.07 -1.55
N ASN A 38 -8.70 0.95 -1.31
CA ASN A 38 -9.04 0.09 -0.18
C ASN A 38 -8.55 0.70 1.14
N GLU A 39 -9.12 0.22 2.24
CA GLU A 39 -8.82 0.71 3.59
C GLU A 39 -7.33 0.58 3.95
N HIS A 40 -6.66 -0.48 3.49
CA HIS A 40 -5.24 -0.68 3.74
C HIS A 40 -4.38 0.43 3.13
N ILE A 41 -4.62 0.80 1.87
CA ILE A 41 -3.92 1.88 1.18
C ILE A 41 -4.17 3.21 1.90
N ILE A 42 -5.43 3.48 2.26
CA ILE A 42 -5.81 4.72 2.97
C ILE A 42 -5.10 4.80 4.32
N ASN A 43 -5.10 3.74 5.13
CA ASN A 43 -4.43 3.74 6.42
C ASN A 43 -2.92 3.94 6.29
N LYS A 44 -2.28 3.32 5.28
CA LYS A 44 -0.86 3.52 5.00
C LYS A 44 -0.55 4.95 4.58
N ALA A 45 -1.41 5.57 3.76
CA ALA A 45 -1.31 6.98 3.39
C ALA A 45 -1.42 7.88 4.63
N ILE A 46 -2.38 7.62 5.54
CA ILE A 46 -2.54 8.38 6.78
C ILE A 46 -1.27 8.31 7.65
N MET A 47 -0.64 7.14 7.78
CA MET A 47 0.62 6.99 8.52
C MET A 47 1.77 7.72 7.83
N GLN A 48 1.87 7.63 6.51
CA GLN A 48 2.87 8.37 5.75
C GLN A 48 2.69 9.90 5.92
N CYS A 49 1.45 10.38 5.98
CA CYS A 49 1.17 11.78 6.28
C CYS A 49 1.74 12.17 7.66
N ARG A 50 1.47 11.37 8.70
CA ARG A 50 2.01 11.60 10.06
C ARG A 50 3.53 11.65 10.11
N GLU A 51 4.21 10.79 9.35
CA GLU A 51 5.66 10.62 9.43
C GLU A 51 6.44 11.70 8.66
N TYR A 52 5.91 12.17 7.53
CA TYR A 52 6.69 12.98 6.57
C TYR A 52 6.14 14.38 6.32
N TYR A 53 4.91 14.69 6.74
CA TYR A 53 4.31 15.98 6.46
C TYR A 53 4.19 16.81 7.75
N GLU A 54 4.71 18.02 7.72
CA GLU A 54 4.56 18.99 8.81
C GLU A 54 3.13 19.56 8.87
N LEU A 55 2.46 19.63 7.72
CA LEU A 55 1.11 20.18 7.56
C LEU A 55 0.10 19.10 7.15
N PRO A 56 -1.17 19.25 7.55
CA PRO A 56 -2.21 18.33 7.10
C PRO A 56 -2.34 18.33 5.58
N PRO A 57 -2.49 17.15 4.95
CA PRO A 57 -2.65 17.07 3.51
C PRO A 57 -4.00 17.63 3.08
N SER A 58 -4.05 18.24 1.90
CA SER A 58 -5.30 18.48 1.18
C SER A 58 -5.84 17.17 0.58
N LEU A 59 -7.13 17.15 0.21
CA LEU A 59 -7.73 15.97 -0.44
C LEU A 59 -6.96 15.54 -1.71
N PRO A 60 -6.58 16.44 -2.64
CA PRO A 60 -5.75 16.05 -3.80
C PRO A 60 -4.39 15.46 -3.41
N GLN A 61 -3.73 16.00 -2.39
CA GLN A 61 -2.46 15.46 -1.89
C GLN A 61 -2.63 14.06 -1.30
N MET A 62 -3.73 13.84 -0.57
CA MET A 62 -4.07 12.51 -0.04
C MET A 62 -4.33 11.50 -1.16
N ILE A 63 -5.09 11.89 -2.19
CA ILE A 63 -5.34 11.05 -3.38
C ILE A 63 -4.01 10.71 -4.07
N ALA A 64 -3.11 11.69 -4.24
CA ALA A 64 -1.79 11.45 -4.82
C ALA A 64 -0.96 10.45 -3.99
N CYS A 65 -0.99 10.57 -2.65
CA CYS A 65 -0.33 9.64 -1.74
C CYS A 65 -0.88 8.21 -1.91
N CYS A 66 -2.21 8.04 -1.90
CA CYS A 66 -2.87 6.76 -2.12
C CYS A 66 -2.49 6.15 -3.49
N ARG A 67 -2.45 6.95 -4.57
CA ARG A 67 -2.01 6.48 -5.90
C ARG A 67 -0.56 6.02 -5.89
N ALA A 68 0.33 6.75 -5.23
CA ALA A 68 1.74 6.38 -5.12
C ALA A 68 1.91 5.05 -4.36
N ILE A 69 1.19 4.86 -3.25
CA ILE A 69 1.19 3.60 -2.49
C ILE A 69 0.63 2.45 -3.32
N LYS A 70 -0.53 2.65 -3.99
CA LYS A 70 -1.14 1.64 -4.86
C LYS A 70 -0.17 1.22 -5.97
N LYS A 71 0.52 2.19 -6.61
CA LYS A 71 1.52 1.93 -7.64
C LYS A 71 2.71 1.13 -7.12
N ARG A 72 3.20 1.43 -5.91
CA ARG A 72 4.30 0.67 -5.28
C ARG A 72 3.88 -0.75 -4.91
N ASN A 73 2.62 -0.96 -4.52
CA ASN A 73 2.11 -2.29 -4.13
C ASN A 73 1.73 -3.15 -5.34
N ASN A 74 1.38 -2.55 -6.48
CA ASN A 74 1.22 -3.25 -7.74
C ASN A 74 2.59 -3.58 -8.35
N PHE A 75 3.31 -4.53 -7.75
CA PHE A 75 4.39 -5.19 -8.46
C PHE A 75 3.77 -6.07 -9.54
N TYR A 76 4.20 -5.91 -10.78
CA TYR A 76 3.89 -6.85 -11.84
C TYR A 76 4.63 -8.15 -11.53
N VAL A 77 3.97 -9.06 -10.82
CA VAL A 77 4.41 -10.44 -10.74
C VAL A 77 4.01 -11.06 -12.07
N VAL A 78 4.97 -11.24 -12.98
CA VAL A 78 4.78 -12.21 -14.06
C VAL A 78 4.47 -13.51 -13.36
N GLU A 79 3.24 -14.00 -13.48
CA GLU A 79 2.94 -15.40 -13.20
C GLU A 79 3.84 -16.21 -14.14
N LYS A 80 5.02 -16.57 -13.64
CA LYS A 80 5.86 -17.53 -14.35
C LYS A 80 5.07 -18.82 -14.30
N GLU A 81 4.48 -19.22 -15.41
CA GLU A 81 4.04 -20.59 -15.58
C GLU A 81 5.21 -21.49 -15.16
N HIS A 82 5.05 -22.20 -14.06
CA HIS A 82 6.04 -23.14 -13.58
C HIS A 82 6.01 -24.34 -14.52
N ILE A 83 6.82 -24.27 -15.59
CA ILE A 83 7.00 -25.39 -16.50
C ILE A 83 7.72 -26.48 -15.72
N GLN A 84 7.11 -27.67 -15.64
CA GLN A 84 7.75 -28.83 -15.03
C GLN A 84 9.06 -29.14 -15.76
N ALA A 85 10.14 -29.32 -14.99
CA ALA A 85 11.44 -29.68 -15.55
C ALA A 85 11.38 -31.04 -16.27
N LYS A 86 12.13 -31.19 -17.38
CA LYS A 86 12.23 -32.45 -18.12
C LYS A 86 12.72 -33.57 -17.18
N GLN A 87 11.96 -34.67 -17.10
CA GLN A 87 12.25 -35.79 -16.20
C GLN A 87 13.66 -36.36 -16.40
N GLU A 88 14.15 -36.44 -17.64
CA GLU A 88 15.49 -36.94 -17.96
C GLU A 88 16.59 -36.13 -17.27
N ILE A 89 16.46 -34.80 -17.23
CA ILE A 89 17.44 -33.90 -16.60
C ILE A 89 17.40 -34.07 -15.08
N VAL A 90 16.19 -34.19 -14.52
CA VAL A 90 16.00 -34.40 -13.07
C VAL A 90 16.65 -35.71 -12.63
N LEU A 91 16.42 -36.79 -13.37
CA LEU A 91 17.01 -38.10 -13.08
C LEU A 91 18.53 -38.08 -13.21
N ALA A 92 19.07 -37.47 -14.27
CA ALA A 92 20.51 -37.37 -14.46
C ALA A 92 21.21 -36.62 -13.31
N GLN A 93 20.61 -35.53 -12.81
CA GLN A 93 21.16 -34.81 -11.67
C GLN A 93 21.00 -35.55 -10.35
N LEU A 94 19.89 -36.25 -10.13
CA LEU A 94 19.71 -37.11 -8.97
C LEU A 94 20.78 -38.22 -8.92
N THR A 95 21.10 -38.83 -10.07
CA THR A 95 22.17 -39.83 -10.16
C THR A 95 23.53 -39.24 -9.83
N LYS A 96 23.87 -38.08 -10.40
CA LYS A 96 25.10 -37.34 -10.05
C LYS A 96 25.20 -37.04 -8.55
N CYS A 97 24.12 -36.55 -7.94
CA CYS A 97 24.09 -36.28 -6.51
C CYS A 97 24.33 -37.57 -5.70
N LYS A 98 23.73 -38.70 -6.10
CA LYS A 98 23.94 -39.99 -5.44
C LYS A 98 25.39 -40.48 -5.56
N GLU A 99 26.01 -40.33 -6.73
CA GLU A 99 27.41 -40.72 -6.94
C GLU A 99 28.35 -39.90 -6.05
N ILE A 100 28.16 -38.59 -5.97
CA ILE A 100 28.94 -37.70 -5.10
C ILE A 100 28.79 -38.09 -3.63
N LEU A 101 27.58 -38.47 -3.21
CA LEU A 101 27.29 -38.86 -1.82
C LEU A 101 27.84 -40.24 -1.45
N ASN A 102 27.94 -41.16 -2.42
CA ASN A 102 28.40 -42.53 -2.21
C ASN A 102 29.92 -42.73 -2.47
N GLN A 103 30.66 -41.70 -2.85
CA GLN A 103 32.13 -41.76 -3.02
C GLN A 103 32.93 -41.55 -1.71
N LYS A 104 32.42 -42.04 -0.57
CA LYS A 104 33.19 -42.16 0.68
C LYS A 104 33.50 -43.62 0.96
#